data_AF-A0A530QFA9-F1
#
_entry.id   AF-A0A530QFA9-F1
#
_cell.length_a   1.000
_cell.length_b   1.000
_cell.length_c   1.000
_cell.angle_alpha   90.00
_cell.angle_beta   90.00
_cell.angle_gamma   90.00
#
_symmetry.space_group_name_H-M   'P 1'
#
loop_
_entity.id
_entity.type
_entity.pdbx_description
1 polymer ?
#
loop_
_entity_poly.entity_id
_entity_poly.type
_entity_poly.pdbx_seq_one_letter_code
_entity_poly.pdbx_strand_id
1 'polypeptide(L)'
;QEDRVFYNARDMAVVRGHIGGFPIVLASATPSVESRVNASQGRYHRAVLSSRFAEAALPDLKSIDMRRAPPARGGFLSPLLLDQMRRTLEKKEQSLLF
;
A
#
# COMPACT_ATOMS: atom_id res chain seq x y z
N GLN A 1 -13.61 32.85 7.02
CA GLN A 1 -14.67 31.92 7.47
C GLN A 1 -14.49 30.66 6.64
N GLU A 2 -13.86 29.62 7.19
CA GLU A 2 -13.63 28.33 6.51
C GLU A 2 -14.25 27.21 7.37
N ASP A 3 -15.56 27.01 7.26
CA ASP A 3 -16.21 25.80 7.78
C ASP A 3 -16.11 24.69 6.74
N ARG A 4 -14.98 23.99 6.69
CA ARG A 4 -14.90 22.72 5.95
C ARG A 4 -15.44 21.60 6.83
N VAL A 5 -16.55 21.00 6.40
CA VAL A 5 -17.04 19.75 6.99
C VAL A 5 -16.05 18.63 6.65
N PHE A 6 -15.50 17.99 7.67
CA PHE A 6 -14.68 16.81 7.51
C PHE A 6 -15.57 15.61 7.17
N TYR A 7 -15.34 15.00 6.02
CA TYR A 7 -16.02 13.76 5.63
C TYR A 7 -15.04 12.79 4.99
N ASN A 8 -15.38 11.51 5.05
CA ASN A 8 -14.68 10.46 4.33
C ASN A 8 -15.37 10.23 2.98
N ALA A 9 -14.68 10.53 1.88
CA ALA A 9 -15.26 10.42 0.54
C ALA A 9 -15.70 9.00 0.17
N ARG A 10 -15.00 7.95 0.64
CA ARG A 10 -15.39 6.55 0.44
C ARG A 10 -16.73 6.27 1.11
N ASP A 11 -16.87 6.71 2.36
CA ASP A 11 -18.08 6.46 3.13
C ASP A 11 -19.26 7.27 2.56
N MET A 12 -19.00 8.50 2.11
CA MET A 12 -20.00 9.30 1.38
C MET A 12 -20.41 8.65 0.07
N ALA A 13 -19.49 8.03 -0.69
CA ALA A 13 -19.83 7.31 -1.91
C ALA A 13 -20.78 6.13 -1.62
N VAL A 14 -20.52 5.36 -0.56
CA VAL A 14 -21.40 4.27 -0.12
C VAL A 14 -22.80 4.79 0.26
N VAL A 15 -22.86 5.90 1.02
CA VAL A 15 -24.14 6.55 1.37
C VAL A 15 -24.88 7.03 0.12
N ARG A 16 -24.18 7.67 -0.83
CA ARG A 16 -24.79 8.13 -2.08
C ARG A 16 -25.32 7.00 -2.94
N GLY A 17 -24.59 5.88 -3.05
CA GLY A 17 -25.07 4.68 -3.76
C GLY A 17 -26.31 4.08 -3.10
N HIS A 18 -26.35 4.06 -1.76
CA HIS A 18 -27.52 3.61 -1.02
C HIS A 18 -28.75 4.51 -1.26
N ILE A 19 -28.59 5.83 -1.15
CA ILE A 19 -29.67 6.81 -1.40
C ILE A 19 -30.18 6.72 -2.84
N GLY A 20 -29.26 6.59 -3.81
CA GLY A 20 -29.60 6.56 -5.23
C GLY A 20 -30.01 5.19 -5.78
N GLY A 21 -29.94 4.13 -4.97
CA GLY A 21 -30.27 2.77 -5.41
C GLY A 21 -29.34 2.19 -6.47
N PHE A 22 -28.08 2.63 -6.53
CA PHE A 22 -27.08 2.16 -7.50
C PHE A 22 -25.85 1.55 -6.82
N PRO A 23 -25.18 0.57 -7.45
CA PRO A 23 -24.03 -0.10 -6.86
C PRO A 23 -22.79 0.81 -6.79
N ILE A 24 -21.98 0.59 -5.77
CA ILE A 24 -20.65 1.20 -5.60
C ILE A 24 -19.60 0.12 -5.62
N VAL A 25 -18.54 0.34 -6.40
CA VAL A 25 -17.39 -0.57 -6.46
C VAL A 25 -16.20 0.07 -5.74
N LEU A 26 -15.79 -0.55 -4.63
CA LEU A 26 -14.58 -0.16 -3.89
C LEU A 26 -13.39 -1.00 -4.37
N ALA A 27 -12.69 -0.51 -5.40
CA ALA A 27 -11.53 -1.21 -5.97
C ALA A 27 -10.24 -0.84 -5.21
N SER A 28 -9.52 -1.84 -4.70
CA SER A 28 -8.24 -1.63 -4.02
C SER A 28 -7.37 -2.87 -4.06
N ALA A 29 -6.07 -2.69 -4.30
CA ALA A 29 -5.07 -3.75 -4.15
C ALA A 29 -4.74 -4.02 -2.67
N THR A 30 -4.86 -3.01 -1.80
CA THR A 30 -4.60 -3.07 -0.37
C THR A 30 -5.79 -2.45 0.37
N PRO A 31 -6.94 -3.15 0.45
CA PRO A 31 -8.15 -2.59 1.01
C PRO A 31 -7.94 -2.17 2.46
N SER A 32 -8.50 -1.03 2.83
CA SER A 32 -8.56 -0.56 4.21
C SER A 32 -9.19 -1.62 5.12
N VAL A 33 -8.82 -1.63 6.40
CA VAL A 33 -9.31 -2.61 7.37
C VAL A 33 -10.84 -2.58 7.47
N GLU A 34 -11.47 -1.40 7.45
CA GLU A 34 -12.92 -1.25 7.57
C GLU A 34 -13.66 -1.90 6.38
N SER A 35 -13.20 -1.65 5.15
CA SER A 35 -13.74 -2.29 3.95
C SER A 35 -13.56 -3.81 3.99
N ARG A 36 -12.42 -4.30 4.49
CA ARG A 36 -12.17 -5.74 4.64
C ARG A 36 -13.13 -6.38 5.65
N VAL A 37 -13.37 -5.71 6.78
CA VAL A 37 -14.31 -6.16 7.83
C VAL A 37 -15.75 -6.16 7.32
N ASN A 38 -16.18 -5.09 6.64
CA ASN A 38 -17.53 -5.03 6.05
C ASN A 38 -17.76 -6.15 5.03
N ALA A 39 -16.74 -6.51 4.24
CA ALA A 39 -16.81 -7.64 3.33
C ALA A 39 -16.88 -8.98 4.07
N SER A 40 -16.07 -9.20 5.12
CA SER A 40 -16.11 -10.44 5.91
C SER A 40 -17.41 -10.62 6.69
N GLN A 41 -18.07 -9.51 7.08
CA GLN A 41 -19.37 -9.52 7.74
C GLN A 41 -20.54 -9.63 6.75
N GLY A 42 -20.28 -9.73 5.43
CA GLY A 42 -21.31 -9.83 4.40
C GLY A 42 -22.05 -8.51 4.10
N ARG A 43 -21.62 -7.38 4.69
CA ARG A 43 -22.19 -6.06 4.37
C ARG A 43 -21.80 -5.62 2.95
N TYR A 44 -20.63 -6.02 2.48
CA TYR A 44 -20.17 -5.83 1.10
C TYR A 44 -19.92 -7.18 0.42
N HIS A 45 -20.21 -7.24 -0.87
CA HIS A 45 -19.80 -8.38 -1.69
C HIS A 45 -18.31 -8.26 -2.08
N ARG A 46 -17.56 -9.36 -1.96
CA ARG A 46 -16.13 -9.39 -2.26
C ARG A 46 -15.86 -10.08 -3.60
N ALA A 47 -15.44 -9.32 -4.60
CA ALA A 47 -14.88 -9.84 -5.84
C ALA A 47 -13.34 -9.84 -5.77
N VAL A 48 -12.71 -10.96 -6.15
CA VAL A 48 -11.24 -11.13 -6.09
C VAL A 48 -10.70 -11.36 -7.49
N LEU A 49 -9.72 -10.55 -7.89
CA LEU A 49 -8.90 -10.78 -9.07
C LEU A 49 -7.57 -11.40 -8.61
N SER A 50 -7.45 -12.73 -8.74
CA SER A 50 -6.31 -13.48 -8.19
C SER A 50 -5.04 -13.42 -9.06
N SER A 51 -5.17 -13.04 -10.34
CA SER A 51 -4.06 -12.92 -11.27
C SER A 51 -3.60 -11.46 -11.41
N ARG A 52 -2.29 -11.26 -11.54
CA ARG A 52 -1.71 -9.95 -11.87
C ARG A 52 -1.90 -9.65 -13.35
N PHE A 53 -2.00 -8.37 -13.67
CA PHE A 53 -1.99 -7.91 -15.06
C PHE A 53 -0.64 -8.25 -15.71
N ALA A 54 -0.69 -8.75 -16.96
CA ALA A 54 0.48 -8.97 -17.83
C ALA A 54 1.66 -9.73 -17.19
N GLU A 55 1.38 -10.85 -16.49
CA GLU A 55 2.38 -11.73 -15.85
C GLU A 55 3.38 -11.02 -14.92
N ALA A 56 3.05 -9.83 -14.41
CA ALA A 56 3.97 -9.05 -13.59
C ALA A 56 4.45 -9.86 -12.37
N ALA A 57 5.73 -10.21 -12.35
CA ALA A 57 6.35 -10.92 -11.24
C ALA A 57 6.49 -10.02 -10.01
N LEU A 58 6.47 -10.64 -8.83
CA LEU A 58 6.85 -9.96 -7.60
C LEU A 58 8.37 -9.65 -7.62
N PRO A 59 8.80 -8.51 -7.05
CA PRO A 59 10.22 -8.26 -6.87
C PRO A 59 10.83 -9.27 -5.89
N ASP A 60 12.15 -9.48 -5.98
CA ASP A 60 12.90 -10.20 -4.95
C ASP A 60 12.94 -9.33 -3.68
N LEU A 61 12.47 -9.90 -2.56
CA LEU A 61 12.37 -9.22 -1.27
C LEU A 61 13.32 -9.86 -0.27
N LYS A 62 14.12 -9.03 0.41
CA LYS A 62 15.06 -9.48 1.45
C LYS A 62 14.90 -8.65 2.72
N SER A 63 14.75 -9.33 3.85
CA SER A 63 14.79 -8.71 5.17
C SER A 63 16.22 -8.52 5.64
N ILE A 64 16.55 -7.35 6.20
CA ILE A 64 17.83 -7.09 6.84
C ILE A 64 17.65 -7.14 8.36
N ASP A 65 18.33 -8.06 9.04
CA ASP A 65 18.39 -8.06 10.49
C ASP A 65 19.36 -6.98 10.98
N MET A 66 18.81 -5.86 11.40
CA MET A 66 19.57 -4.68 11.87
C MET A 66 20.40 -4.95 13.12
N ARG A 67 20.15 -6.05 13.86
CA ARG A 67 20.98 -6.44 15.02
C ARG A 67 22.28 -7.09 14.59
N ARG A 68 22.28 -7.76 13.43
CA ARG A 68 23.45 -8.46 12.86
C ARG A 68 24.25 -7.55 11.92
N ALA A 69 23.60 -6.58 11.30
CA ALA A 69 24.21 -5.58 10.42
C ALA A 69 23.82 -4.16 10.86
N PRO A 70 24.22 -3.74 12.08
CA PRO A 70 23.86 -2.43 12.61
C PRO A 70 24.45 -1.30 11.75
N PRO A 71 23.80 -0.13 11.70
CA PRO A 71 24.37 1.04 11.04
C PRO A 71 25.73 1.40 11.63
N ALA A 72 26.57 2.01 10.80
CA ALA A 72 27.78 2.65 11.28
C ALA A 72 27.42 3.79 12.27
N ARG A 73 28.34 4.11 13.18
CA ARG A 73 28.13 5.17 14.18
C ARG A 73 27.74 6.49 13.48
N GLY A 74 26.60 7.06 13.89
CA GLY A 74 26.05 8.29 13.30
C GLY A 74 25.20 8.09 12.05
N GLY A 75 24.98 6.85 11.60
CA GLY A 75 24.10 6.50 10.48
C GLY A 75 22.84 5.75 10.92
N PHE A 76 21.87 5.64 10.00
CA PHE A 76 20.59 4.95 10.21
C PHE A 76 20.40 3.72 9.30
N LEU A 77 21.21 3.59 8.25
CA LEU A 77 21.08 2.54 7.24
C LEU A 77 22.09 1.43 7.49
N SER A 78 21.65 0.18 7.29
CA SER A 78 22.54 -0.98 7.34
C SER A 78 23.63 -0.88 6.26
N PRO A 79 24.87 -1.32 6.54
CA PRO A 79 25.92 -1.42 5.53
C PRO A 79 25.50 -2.23 4.29
N LEU A 80 24.68 -3.28 4.48
CA LEU A 80 24.17 -4.10 3.39
C LEU A 80 23.24 -3.29 2.45
N LEU A 81 22.37 -2.46 3.02
CA LEU A 81 21.48 -1.60 2.23
C LEU A 81 22.28 -0.54 1.47
N LEU A 82 23.29 0.06 2.11
CA LEU A 82 24.17 1.05 1.48
C LEU A 82 24.93 0.47 0.28
N ASP A 83 25.45 -0.77 0.40
CA ASP A 83 26.09 -1.48 -0.71
C ASP A 83 25.12 -1.74 -1.87
N GLN A 84 23.91 -2.23 -1.60
CA GLN A 84 22.92 -2.45 -2.65
C GLN A 84 22.47 -1.15 -3.33
N MET A 85 22.26 -0.08 -2.56
CA MET A 85 21.95 1.24 -3.12
C MET A 85 23.08 1.74 -4.03
N ARG A 86 24.34 1.57 -3.63
CA ARG A 86 25.50 1.94 -4.46
C ARG A 86 25.48 1.20 -5.79
N ARG A 87 25.26 -0.11 -5.77
CA ARG A 87 25.17 -0.94 -6.99
C ARG A 87 24.03 -0.50 -7.90
N THR A 88 22.88 -0.13 -7.34
CA THR A 88 21.74 0.42 -8.10
C THR A 88 22.13 1.74 -8.78
N LEU A 89 22.78 2.66 -8.05
CA LEU A 89 23.23 3.94 -8.61
C LEU A 89 24.35 3.78 -9.65
N GLU A 90 25.26 2.82 -9.48
CA GLU A 90 26.30 2.49 -10.47
C GLU A 90 25.71 2.02 -11.81
N LYS A 91 24.53 1.38 -11.77
CA LYS A 91 23.74 1.03 -12.96
C LYS A 91 22.96 2.20 -13.56
N LYS A 92 23.10 3.41 -13.00
CA LYS A 92 22.30 4.61 -13.33
C LYS A 92 20.80 4.43 -13.09
N GLU A 93 20.45 3.56 -12.16
CA GLU A 93 19.07 3.36 -11.68
C GLU A 93 18.81 4.22 -10.43
N GLN A 94 17.58 4.18 -9.89
CA GLN A 94 17.18 4.95 -8.71
C GLN A 94 16.87 4.03 -7.53
N SER A 95 17.28 4.45 -6.32
CA SER A 95 16.81 3.88 -5.05
C SER A 95 15.79 4.81 -4.40
N LEU A 96 14.68 4.26 -3.90
CA LEU A 96 13.65 4.99 -3.17
C LEU A 96 13.62 4.50 -1.72
N LEU A 97 13.70 5.43 -0.77
CA LEU A 97 13.61 5.17 0.66
C LEU A 97 12.30 5.78 1.20
N PHE A 98 11.63 5.06 2.09
CA PHE A 98 10.36 5.46 2.73
C PHE A 98 10.52 5.50 4.25
#